data_AF-A0A0K1PKB4-F1
#
_entry.id   AF-A0A0K1PKB4-F1
#
_cell.length_a   1.000
_cell.length_b   1.000
_cell.length_c   1.000
_cell.angle_alpha   90.00
_cell.angle_beta   90.00
_cell.angle_gamma   90.00
#
_symmetry.space_group_name_H-M   'P 1'
#
loop_
_entity.id
_entity.type
_entity.pdbx_description
1 polymer ?
#
loop_
_entity_poly.entity_id
_entity_poly.type
_entity_poly.pdbx_seq_one_letter_code
_entity_poly.pdbx_strand_id
1 'polypeptide(L)'
;MQFERSQVDPETTNRVRRTVADSARLPSALTVESALGAVMCALTQRLTAGGAFDVLEAVPQAIAPMFEVCVLHREGKPVVKADRAEFVDAVGEHLGVTPAHAEVICSAVFTAVRSELSANAVAGVAAQLPHGLKELWIGPPVSAPDLDVDVPPEETKRAIERDLARRGHLPPNVHPSKAFASVLGLFTKRLSGGEARHVLIGLPLVVRPLVESSTTHRQENASVFGREELFTEVGRHLGTDRAATEHIVLEVLRAAKRALPQQTIADVEAQLPPDLRDLWRSALPPHEG
;
A
#
# COMPACT_ATOMS: atom_id res chain seq x y z
N MET A 1 -41.26 -9.81 -26.25
CA MET A 1 -40.30 -8.78 -25.83
C MET A 1 -38.94 -9.47 -25.77
N GLN A 2 -38.20 -9.43 -26.87
CA GLN A 2 -36.87 -10.05 -26.97
C GLN A 2 -35.88 -9.12 -26.27
N PHE A 3 -35.21 -9.59 -25.23
CA PHE A 3 -34.01 -8.94 -24.73
C PHE A 3 -32.95 -9.08 -25.82
N GLU A 4 -32.74 -8.01 -26.60
CA GLU A 4 -31.53 -7.88 -27.39
C GLU A 4 -30.36 -8.03 -26.42
N ARG A 5 -29.62 -9.13 -26.55
CA ARG A 5 -28.30 -9.28 -25.93
C ARG A 5 -27.43 -8.19 -26.54
N SER A 6 -27.40 -7.04 -25.89
CA SER A 6 -26.51 -5.92 -26.21
C SER A 6 -25.11 -6.49 -26.38
N GLN A 7 -24.54 -6.31 -27.57
CA GLN A 7 -23.19 -6.77 -27.83
C GLN A 7 -22.25 -6.08 -26.84
N VAL A 8 -21.48 -6.88 -26.10
CA VAL A 8 -20.36 -6.42 -25.28
C VAL A 8 -19.52 -5.48 -26.14
N ASP A 9 -19.48 -4.18 -25.81
CA ASP A 9 -18.66 -3.21 -26.52
C ASP A 9 -17.18 -3.55 -26.29
N PRO A 10 -16.48 -4.10 -27.30
CA PRO A 10 -15.09 -4.51 -27.14
C PRO A 10 -14.17 -3.29 -26.96
N GLU A 11 -14.58 -2.10 -27.39
CA GLU A 11 -13.76 -0.89 -27.25
C GLU A 11 -13.67 -0.45 -25.79
N THR A 12 -14.79 -0.45 -25.06
CA THR A 12 -14.81 -0.16 -23.61
C THR A 12 -13.93 -1.13 -22.83
N THR A 13 -14.04 -2.43 -23.10
CA THR A 13 -13.20 -3.46 -22.46
C THR A 13 -11.71 -3.22 -22.74
N ASN A 14 -11.37 -2.88 -23.99
CA ASN A 14 -9.97 -2.64 -24.38
C ASN A 14 -9.41 -1.35 -23.77
N ARG A 15 -10.21 -0.30 -23.59
CA ARG A 15 -9.80 0.93 -22.90
C ARG A 15 -9.43 0.64 -21.45
N VAL A 16 -10.30 -0.03 -20.70
CA VAL A 16 -10.03 -0.42 -19.31
C VAL A 16 -8.75 -1.24 -19.21
N ARG A 17 -8.61 -2.25 -20.08
CA ARG A 17 -7.40 -3.10 -20.11
C ARG A 17 -6.13 -2.30 -20.33
N ARG A 18 -6.15 -1.40 -21.32
CA ARG A 18 -5.00 -0.54 -21.65
C ARG A 18 -4.64 0.38 -20.49
N THR A 19 -5.62 1.08 -19.91
CA THR A 19 -5.36 1.98 -18.77
C THR A 19 -4.72 1.24 -17.59
N VAL A 20 -5.20 0.03 -17.26
CA VAL A 20 -4.59 -0.77 -16.19
C VAL A 20 -3.18 -1.22 -16.58
N ALA A 21 -2.98 -1.75 -17.79
CA ALA A 21 -1.66 -2.20 -18.24
C ALA A 21 -0.61 -1.08 -18.22
N ASP A 22 -0.98 0.11 -18.69
CA ASP A 22 -0.07 1.26 -18.79
C ASP A 22 0.26 1.85 -17.41
N SER A 23 -0.69 1.83 -16.47
CA SER A 23 -0.56 2.54 -15.19
C SER A 23 -0.12 1.65 -14.03
N ALA A 24 -0.52 0.38 -14.03
CA ALA A 24 -0.34 -0.50 -12.88
C ALA A 24 1.07 -1.09 -12.76
N ARG A 25 1.86 -1.06 -13.86
CA ARG A 25 3.15 -1.77 -13.98
C ARG A 25 3.04 -3.19 -13.43
N LEU A 26 2.20 -4.02 -14.05
CA LEU A 26 1.96 -5.37 -13.54
C LEU A 26 3.23 -6.23 -13.67
N PRO A 27 3.57 -7.05 -12.66
CA PRO A 27 4.64 -8.04 -12.82
C PRO A 27 4.24 -9.01 -13.93
N SER A 28 5.24 -9.57 -14.63
CA SER A 28 5.01 -10.45 -15.78
C SER A 28 4.13 -11.68 -15.49
N ALA A 29 4.05 -12.10 -14.23
CA ALA A 29 3.20 -13.21 -13.78
C ALA A 29 1.71 -12.85 -13.66
N LEU A 30 1.35 -11.57 -13.65
CA LEU A 30 -0.03 -11.10 -13.46
C LEU A 30 -0.66 -10.64 -14.77
N THR A 31 -1.95 -10.94 -14.92
CA THR A 31 -2.78 -10.43 -16.01
C THR A 31 -3.62 -9.25 -15.56
N VAL A 32 -4.07 -8.42 -16.49
CA VAL A 32 -4.98 -7.31 -16.19
C VAL A 32 -6.29 -7.82 -15.58
N GLU A 33 -6.79 -8.96 -16.05
CA GLU A 33 -7.98 -9.62 -15.51
C GLU A 33 -7.79 -10.02 -14.05
N SER A 34 -6.61 -10.55 -13.69
CA SER A 34 -6.32 -10.92 -12.30
C SER A 34 -6.30 -9.68 -11.39
N ALA A 35 -5.69 -8.58 -11.85
CA ALA A 35 -5.65 -7.31 -11.14
C ALA A 35 -7.06 -6.72 -10.93
N LEU A 36 -7.85 -6.65 -12.01
CA LEU A 36 -9.25 -6.18 -11.97
C LEU A 36 -10.07 -7.05 -11.01
N GLY A 37 -10.00 -8.37 -11.15
CA GLY A 37 -10.72 -9.31 -10.30
C GLY A 37 -10.36 -9.13 -8.82
N ALA A 38 -9.07 -9.05 -8.48
CA ALA A 38 -8.64 -8.92 -7.09
C ALA A 38 -9.13 -7.62 -6.43
N VAL A 39 -8.91 -6.47 -7.09
CA VAL A 39 -9.32 -5.15 -6.57
C VAL A 39 -10.83 -5.09 -6.39
N MET A 40 -11.59 -5.61 -7.34
CA MET A 40 -13.05 -5.51 -7.32
C MET A 40 -13.70 -6.52 -6.40
N CYS A 41 -13.08 -7.70 -6.23
CA CYS A 41 -13.46 -8.64 -5.18
C CYS A 41 -13.24 -8.02 -3.79
N ALA A 42 -12.13 -7.34 -3.56
CA ALA A 42 -11.92 -6.61 -2.30
C ALA A 42 -12.96 -5.49 -2.12
N LEU A 43 -13.27 -4.73 -3.18
CA LEU A 43 -14.24 -3.62 -3.12
C LEU A 43 -15.65 -4.14 -2.81
N THR A 44 -16.10 -5.15 -3.53
CA THR A 44 -17.43 -5.74 -3.35
C THR A 44 -17.57 -6.36 -1.95
N GLN A 45 -16.55 -7.02 -1.41
CA GLN A 45 -16.58 -7.55 -0.02
C GLN A 45 -16.75 -6.45 1.05
N ARG A 46 -16.35 -5.22 0.74
CA ARG A 46 -16.54 -4.06 1.62
C ARG A 46 -17.89 -3.35 1.47
N LEU A 47 -18.50 -3.38 0.30
CA LEU A 47 -19.81 -2.73 0.11
C LEU A 47 -20.92 -3.50 0.83
N THR A 48 -22.11 -2.93 0.99
CA THR A 48 -23.28 -3.74 1.40
C THR A 48 -23.73 -4.64 0.24
N ALA A 49 -24.63 -5.60 0.46
CA ALA A 49 -25.17 -6.41 -0.65
C ALA A 49 -25.87 -5.53 -1.71
N GLY A 50 -26.68 -4.56 -1.26
CA GLY A 50 -27.29 -3.56 -2.15
C GLY A 50 -26.23 -2.67 -2.82
N GLY A 51 -25.24 -2.19 -2.05
CA GLY A 51 -24.16 -1.37 -2.61
C GLY A 51 -23.32 -2.08 -3.67
N ALA A 52 -23.01 -3.36 -3.49
CA ALA A 52 -22.30 -4.14 -4.50
C ALA A 52 -23.14 -4.33 -5.78
N PHE A 53 -24.46 -4.48 -5.63
CA PHE A 53 -25.38 -4.55 -6.75
C PHE A 53 -25.50 -3.22 -7.48
N ASP A 54 -25.61 -2.09 -6.76
CA ASP A 54 -25.62 -0.74 -7.35
C ASP A 54 -24.36 -0.48 -8.18
N VAL A 55 -23.20 -0.98 -7.74
CA VAL A 55 -21.96 -0.90 -8.54
C VAL A 55 -22.07 -1.74 -9.79
N LEU A 56 -22.55 -2.98 -9.70
CA LEU A 56 -22.71 -3.85 -10.87
C LEU A 56 -23.69 -3.26 -11.89
N GLU A 57 -24.79 -2.65 -11.44
CA GLU A 57 -25.75 -1.96 -12.32
C GLU A 57 -25.18 -0.69 -12.95
N ALA A 58 -24.33 0.03 -12.22
CA ALA A 58 -23.74 1.28 -12.71
C ALA A 58 -22.63 1.07 -13.74
N VAL A 59 -22.02 -0.12 -13.73
CA VAL A 59 -20.92 -0.51 -14.60
C VAL A 59 -21.44 -0.84 -16.00
N PRO A 60 -20.80 -0.36 -17.09
CA PRO A 60 -21.16 -0.76 -18.44
C PRO A 60 -21.20 -2.27 -18.62
N GLN A 61 -22.22 -2.79 -19.32
CA GLN A 61 -22.38 -4.23 -19.59
C GLN A 61 -21.13 -4.87 -20.23
N ALA A 62 -20.32 -4.07 -20.94
CA ALA A 62 -19.07 -4.54 -21.53
C ALA A 62 -18.06 -5.05 -20.48
N ILE A 63 -18.00 -4.39 -19.31
CA ILE A 63 -17.07 -4.74 -18.24
C ILE A 63 -17.77 -5.47 -17.09
N ALA A 64 -19.11 -5.44 -16.98
CA ALA A 64 -19.89 -6.17 -15.97
C ALA A 64 -19.45 -7.64 -15.76
N PRO A 65 -19.17 -8.46 -16.80
CA PRO A 65 -18.71 -9.84 -16.64
C PRO A 65 -17.39 -9.99 -15.87
N MET A 66 -16.55 -8.94 -15.84
CA MET A 66 -15.30 -8.94 -15.07
C MET A 66 -15.54 -8.88 -13.55
N PHE A 67 -16.75 -8.52 -13.13
CA PHE A 67 -17.13 -8.31 -11.73
C PHE A 67 -18.14 -9.35 -11.21
N GLU A 68 -18.85 -10.06 -12.09
CA GLU A 68 -19.90 -11.03 -11.72
C GLU A 68 -19.40 -12.10 -10.74
N VAL A 69 -18.20 -12.63 -10.97
CA VAL A 69 -17.57 -13.64 -10.09
C VAL A 69 -17.37 -13.09 -8.67
N CYS A 70 -17.04 -11.81 -8.53
CA CYS A 70 -16.81 -11.19 -7.24
C CYS A 70 -18.12 -10.97 -6.44
N VAL A 71 -19.22 -10.63 -7.12
CA VAL A 71 -20.53 -10.50 -6.49
C VAL A 71 -21.03 -11.86 -5.98
N LEU A 72 -20.79 -12.94 -6.75
CA LEU A 72 -21.11 -14.31 -6.32
C LEU A 72 -20.26 -14.73 -5.12
N HIS A 73 -18.95 -14.43 -5.09
CA HIS A 73 -18.09 -14.73 -3.95
C HIS A 73 -18.48 -14.03 -2.64
N ARG A 74 -19.26 -12.95 -2.72
CA ARG A 74 -19.75 -12.18 -1.59
C ARG A 74 -21.03 -12.76 -0.97
N GLU A 75 -21.85 -13.46 -1.74
CA GLU A 75 -23.19 -13.86 -1.32
C GLU A 75 -23.19 -14.56 0.06
N GLY A 76 -24.00 -14.06 1.00
CA GLY A 76 -24.09 -14.58 2.37
C GLY A 76 -22.97 -14.19 3.33
N LYS A 77 -21.95 -13.40 2.91
CA LYS A 77 -20.84 -12.98 3.77
C LYS A 77 -21.08 -11.60 4.41
N PRO A 78 -20.60 -11.38 5.66
CA PRO A 78 -20.66 -10.07 6.29
C PRO A 78 -19.78 -9.05 5.56
N VAL A 79 -20.12 -7.77 5.71
CA VAL A 79 -19.31 -6.66 5.19
C VAL A 79 -17.95 -6.64 5.87
N VAL A 80 -16.88 -6.60 5.07
CA VAL A 80 -15.51 -6.41 5.55
C VAL A 80 -15.26 -4.94 5.83
N LYS A 81 -15.02 -4.60 7.11
CA LYS A 81 -14.74 -3.22 7.57
C LYS A 81 -13.26 -2.81 7.42
N ALA A 82 -12.63 -3.15 6.29
CA ALA A 82 -11.26 -2.75 5.95
C ALA A 82 -11.06 -1.24 5.70
N ASP A 83 -10.13 -0.56 6.36
CA ASP A 83 -9.69 0.78 5.93
C ASP A 83 -8.84 0.73 4.64
N ARG A 84 -8.17 1.84 4.26
CA ARG A 84 -7.34 1.86 3.04
C ARG A 84 -6.16 0.90 3.14
N ALA A 85 -5.46 0.88 4.27
CA ALA A 85 -4.28 0.03 4.46
C ALA A 85 -4.69 -1.45 4.42
N GLU A 86 -5.77 -1.80 5.12
CA GLU A 86 -6.29 -3.17 5.16
C GLU A 86 -6.82 -3.64 3.79
N PHE A 87 -7.43 -2.74 3.01
CA PHE A 87 -7.87 -3.04 1.65
C PHE A 87 -6.70 -3.29 0.70
N VAL A 88 -5.70 -2.41 0.71
CA VAL A 88 -4.49 -2.54 -0.11
C VAL A 88 -3.74 -3.81 0.24
N ASP A 89 -3.64 -4.14 1.54
CA ASP A 89 -3.04 -5.39 2.00
C ASP A 89 -3.77 -6.61 1.46
N ALA A 90 -5.10 -6.66 1.59
CA ALA A 90 -5.91 -7.76 1.09
C ALA A 90 -5.76 -7.96 -0.44
N VAL A 91 -5.64 -6.86 -1.20
CA VAL A 91 -5.35 -6.94 -2.65
C VAL A 91 -3.94 -7.47 -2.91
N GLY A 92 -2.95 -7.00 -2.13
CA GLY A 92 -1.56 -7.48 -2.23
C GLY A 92 -1.44 -8.96 -1.95
N GLU A 93 -2.10 -9.46 -0.91
CA GLU A 93 -2.16 -10.89 -0.58
C GLU A 93 -2.81 -11.72 -1.69
N HIS A 94 -3.92 -11.25 -2.25
CA HIS A 94 -4.61 -11.94 -3.35
C HIS A 94 -3.73 -12.02 -4.60
N LEU A 95 -3.03 -10.94 -4.94
CA LEU A 95 -2.20 -10.86 -6.14
C LEU A 95 -0.78 -11.39 -5.95
N GLY A 96 -0.37 -11.68 -4.72
CA GLY A 96 1.02 -12.03 -4.42
C GLY A 96 1.99 -10.89 -4.76
N VAL A 97 1.64 -9.65 -4.40
CA VAL A 97 2.49 -8.46 -4.56
C VAL A 97 2.66 -7.72 -3.24
N THR A 98 3.62 -6.80 -3.17
CA THR A 98 3.81 -5.97 -1.97
C THR A 98 2.64 -5.00 -1.78
N PRO A 99 2.32 -4.56 -0.54
CA PRO A 99 1.26 -3.58 -0.32
C PRO A 99 1.46 -2.27 -1.10
N ALA A 100 2.71 -1.80 -1.20
CA ALA A 100 3.02 -0.60 -1.95
C ALA A 100 2.69 -0.74 -3.45
N HIS A 101 2.95 -1.91 -4.04
CA HIS A 101 2.56 -2.17 -5.43
C HIS A 101 1.06 -2.41 -5.58
N ALA A 102 0.42 -3.08 -4.62
CA ALA A 102 -1.02 -3.25 -4.60
C ALA A 102 -1.76 -1.91 -4.62
N GLU A 103 -1.26 -0.87 -3.94
CA GLU A 103 -1.85 0.48 -3.97
C GLU A 103 -1.87 1.08 -5.39
N VAL A 104 -0.79 0.89 -6.15
CA VAL A 104 -0.67 1.33 -7.55
C VAL A 104 -1.68 0.60 -8.42
N ILE A 105 -1.80 -0.72 -8.25
CA ILE A 105 -2.77 -1.56 -8.96
C ILE A 105 -4.19 -1.10 -8.64
N CYS A 106 -4.51 -0.88 -7.35
CA CYS A 106 -5.81 -0.37 -6.92
C CYS A 106 -6.12 0.98 -7.57
N SER A 107 -5.17 1.91 -7.56
CA SER A 107 -5.33 3.23 -8.16
C SER A 107 -5.55 3.17 -9.67
N ALA A 108 -4.79 2.33 -10.38
CA ALA A 108 -4.93 2.10 -11.81
C ALA A 108 -6.30 1.49 -12.17
N VAL A 109 -6.72 0.45 -11.44
CA VAL A 109 -8.03 -0.19 -11.63
C VAL A 109 -9.15 0.78 -11.34
N PHE A 110 -9.11 1.51 -10.22
CA PHE A 110 -10.14 2.51 -9.89
C PHE A 110 -10.20 3.62 -10.93
N THR A 111 -9.06 4.09 -11.43
CA THR A 111 -9.02 5.09 -12.51
C THR A 111 -9.66 4.56 -13.79
N ALA A 112 -9.32 3.33 -14.19
CA ALA A 112 -9.87 2.70 -15.40
C ALA A 112 -11.39 2.50 -15.29
N VAL A 113 -11.87 1.93 -14.18
CA VAL A 113 -13.30 1.68 -13.96
C VAL A 113 -14.08 2.99 -13.86
N ARG A 114 -13.60 3.94 -13.07
CA ARG A 114 -14.24 5.26 -12.89
C ARG A 114 -14.40 6.02 -14.20
N SER A 115 -13.47 5.86 -15.14
CA SER A 115 -13.52 6.53 -16.45
C SER A 115 -14.66 6.02 -17.34
N GLU A 116 -15.21 4.85 -17.03
CA GLU A 116 -16.33 4.25 -17.75
C GLU A 116 -17.67 4.40 -16.99
N LEU A 117 -17.66 5.03 -15.81
CA LEU A 117 -18.85 5.27 -14.99
C LEU A 117 -19.39 6.69 -15.17
N SER A 118 -20.71 6.85 -15.00
CA SER A 118 -21.31 8.18 -14.89
C SER A 118 -20.88 8.89 -13.60
N ALA A 119 -20.89 10.23 -13.59
CA ALA A 119 -20.55 11.00 -12.38
C ALA A 119 -21.39 10.64 -11.15
N ASN A 120 -22.68 10.34 -11.34
CA ASN A 120 -23.58 9.92 -10.26
C ASN A 120 -23.18 8.55 -9.69
N ALA A 121 -22.82 7.60 -10.56
CA ALA A 121 -22.34 6.29 -10.14
C ALA A 121 -21.04 6.39 -9.34
N VAL A 122 -20.07 7.18 -9.82
CA VAL A 122 -18.80 7.44 -9.13
C VAL A 122 -19.04 8.04 -7.74
N ALA A 123 -19.95 9.01 -7.63
CA ALA A 123 -20.32 9.63 -6.36
C ALA A 123 -21.04 8.65 -5.42
N GLY A 124 -21.90 7.78 -5.95
CA GLY A 124 -22.60 6.75 -5.20
C GLY A 124 -21.65 5.74 -4.56
N VAL A 125 -20.65 5.27 -5.30
CA VAL A 125 -19.57 4.42 -4.77
C VAL A 125 -18.80 5.16 -3.68
N ALA A 126 -18.36 6.39 -3.99
CA ALA A 126 -17.56 7.19 -3.08
C ALA A 126 -18.27 7.47 -1.73
N ALA A 127 -19.59 7.59 -1.73
CA ALA A 127 -20.39 7.80 -0.52
C ALA A 127 -20.42 6.59 0.43
N GLN A 128 -20.12 5.39 -0.08
CA GLN A 128 -20.08 4.15 0.72
C GLN A 128 -18.67 3.81 1.23
N LEU A 129 -17.64 4.53 0.77
CA LEU A 129 -16.26 4.28 1.12
C LEU A 129 -15.83 5.11 2.34
N PRO A 130 -14.99 4.55 3.24
CA PRO A 130 -14.35 5.33 4.30
C PRO A 130 -13.38 6.33 3.68
N HIS A 131 -13.02 7.36 4.43
CA HIS A 131 -12.24 8.50 3.93
C HIS A 131 -11.01 8.10 3.08
N GLY A 132 -10.08 7.29 3.61
CA GLY A 132 -8.86 6.94 2.86
C GLY A 132 -9.09 6.09 1.59
N LEU A 133 -10.13 5.24 1.56
CA LEU A 133 -10.49 4.50 0.35
C LEU A 133 -11.25 5.35 -0.65
N LYS A 134 -12.07 6.28 -0.15
CA LYS A 134 -12.72 7.28 -0.97
C LYS A 134 -11.67 8.11 -1.70
N GLU A 135 -10.62 8.53 -1.00
CA GLU A 135 -9.47 9.23 -1.60
C GLU A 135 -8.76 8.38 -2.65
N LEU A 136 -8.54 7.09 -2.40
CA LEU A 136 -7.97 6.19 -3.42
C LEU A 136 -8.91 6.06 -4.65
N TRP A 137 -10.22 6.01 -4.41
CA TRP A 137 -11.25 5.87 -5.45
C TRP A 137 -11.46 7.12 -6.29
N ILE A 138 -11.34 8.34 -5.73
CA ILE A 138 -11.53 9.63 -6.45
C ILE A 138 -10.22 10.33 -6.79
N GLY A 139 -9.12 9.89 -6.19
CA GLY A 139 -7.83 10.53 -6.30
C GLY A 139 -7.17 10.35 -7.66
N PRO A 140 -6.08 11.11 -7.89
CA PRO A 140 -5.23 10.93 -9.06
C PRO A 140 -4.55 9.55 -9.02
N PRO A 141 -4.06 9.06 -10.18
CA PRO A 141 -3.23 7.87 -10.23
C PRO A 141 -2.05 7.95 -9.26
N VAL A 142 -1.84 6.88 -8.48
CA VAL A 142 -0.69 6.73 -7.59
C VAL A 142 0.48 6.19 -8.41
N SER A 143 1.64 6.82 -8.29
CA SER A 143 2.88 6.34 -8.93
C SER A 143 3.47 5.16 -8.18
N ALA A 144 4.09 4.23 -8.92
CA ALA A 144 4.78 3.11 -8.33
C ALA A 144 5.96 3.54 -7.44
N PRO A 145 6.19 2.87 -6.30
CA PRO A 145 7.43 3.02 -5.57
C PRO A 145 8.62 2.50 -6.41
N ASP A 146 9.82 3.02 -6.13
CA ASP A 146 11.07 2.63 -6.83
C ASP A 146 11.55 1.19 -6.52
N LEU A 147 10.88 0.45 -5.62
CA LEU A 147 11.20 -0.96 -5.46
C LEU A 147 10.71 -1.72 -6.69
N ASP A 148 11.65 -2.43 -7.33
CA ASP A 148 11.39 -3.23 -8.53
C ASP A 148 10.11 -4.03 -8.37
N VAL A 149 9.12 -3.68 -9.20
CA VAL A 149 7.85 -4.37 -9.42
C VAL A 149 8.05 -5.89 -9.61
N ASP A 150 9.23 -6.28 -10.09
CA ASP A 150 9.59 -7.66 -10.38
C ASP A 150 10.19 -8.42 -9.18
N VAL A 151 10.45 -7.77 -8.04
CA VAL A 151 10.91 -8.48 -6.84
C VAL A 151 9.72 -9.20 -6.20
N PRO A 152 9.72 -10.54 -6.14
CA PRO A 152 8.64 -11.26 -5.50
C PRO A 152 8.53 -10.91 -4.00
N PRO A 153 7.32 -10.87 -3.41
CA PRO A 153 7.14 -10.52 -2.00
C PRO A 153 8.03 -11.34 -1.05
N GLU A 154 8.21 -12.63 -1.32
CA GLU A 154 9.02 -13.54 -0.52
C GLU A 154 10.52 -13.20 -0.55
N GLU A 155 10.99 -12.55 -1.62
CA GLU A 155 12.38 -12.11 -1.75
C GLU A 155 12.61 -10.69 -1.21
N THR A 156 11.54 -9.94 -0.93
CA THR A 156 11.63 -8.52 -0.55
C THR A 156 12.47 -8.30 0.70
N LYS A 157 12.40 -9.20 1.70
CA LYS A 157 13.28 -9.13 2.88
C LYS A 157 14.76 -9.20 2.48
N ARG A 158 15.14 -10.13 1.61
CA ARG A 158 16.52 -10.27 1.14
C ARG A 158 16.96 -9.06 0.31
N ALA A 159 16.06 -8.49 -0.49
CA ALA A 159 16.32 -7.27 -1.23
C ALA A 159 16.62 -6.09 -0.29
N ILE A 160 15.80 -5.89 0.75
CA ILE A 160 16.04 -4.87 1.78
C ILE A 160 17.38 -5.11 2.49
N GLU A 161 17.67 -6.34 2.91
CA GLU A 161 18.92 -6.68 3.59
C GLU A 161 20.15 -6.42 2.70
N ARG A 162 20.07 -6.77 1.41
CA ARG A 162 21.12 -6.52 0.42
C ARG A 162 21.35 -5.03 0.18
N ASP A 163 20.27 -4.26 0.08
CA ASP A 163 20.32 -2.82 -0.10
C ASP A 163 20.97 -2.12 1.11
N LEU A 164 20.59 -2.53 2.32
CA LEU A 164 21.18 -2.02 3.57
C LEU A 164 22.65 -2.43 3.73
N ALA A 165 23.01 -3.66 3.39
CA ALA A 165 24.41 -4.10 3.44
C ALA A 165 25.29 -3.29 2.46
N ARG A 166 24.77 -2.97 1.27
CA ARG A 166 25.49 -2.21 0.24
C ARG A 166 25.58 -0.72 0.55
N ARG A 167 24.50 -0.11 1.04
CA ARG A 167 24.40 1.36 1.21
C ARG A 167 24.65 1.81 2.64
N GLY A 168 24.27 1.01 3.64
CA GLY A 168 24.28 1.38 5.05
C GLY A 168 25.63 1.35 5.74
N HIS A 169 26.69 0.86 5.08
CA HIS A 169 28.03 0.73 5.66
C HIS A 169 28.00 0.15 7.09
N LEU A 170 27.22 -0.92 7.26
CA LEU A 170 26.98 -1.51 8.57
C LEU A 170 28.31 -2.03 9.17
N PRO A 171 28.56 -1.78 10.46
CA PRO A 171 29.68 -2.42 11.15
C PRO A 171 29.60 -3.96 11.04
N PRO A 172 30.73 -4.67 11.10
CA PRO A 172 30.77 -6.13 10.94
C PRO A 172 29.86 -6.90 11.91
N ASN A 173 29.57 -6.34 13.09
CA ASN A 173 28.72 -6.92 14.13
C ASN A 173 27.23 -6.55 14.01
N VAL A 174 26.84 -5.74 13.03
CA VAL A 174 25.46 -5.27 12.85
C VAL A 174 24.84 -5.92 11.61
N HIS A 175 23.90 -6.84 11.85
CA HIS A 175 23.13 -7.48 10.77
C HIS A 175 22.08 -6.51 10.19
N PRO A 176 21.84 -6.49 8.86
CA PRO A 176 20.84 -5.62 8.23
C PRO A 176 19.44 -5.69 8.85
N SER A 177 18.90 -6.89 9.10
CA SER A 177 17.57 -7.01 9.74
C SER A 177 17.55 -6.52 11.19
N LYS A 178 18.67 -6.59 11.92
CA LYS A 178 18.78 -5.98 13.26
C LYS A 178 18.77 -4.45 13.16
N ALA A 179 19.50 -3.88 12.20
CA ALA A 179 19.46 -2.44 11.93
C ALA A 179 18.03 -1.99 11.56
N PHE A 180 17.40 -2.70 10.62
CA PHE A 180 16.03 -2.43 10.20
C PHE A 180 15.03 -2.48 11.37
N ALA A 181 15.05 -3.58 12.14
CA ALA A 181 14.19 -3.76 13.31
C ALA A 181 14.42 -2.69 14.38
N SER A 182 15.68 -2.35 14.66
CA SER A 182 16.02 -1.36 15.70
C SER A 182 15.56 0.04 15.32
N VAL A 183 15.84 0.47 14.08
CA VAL A 183 15.46 1.81 13.61
C VAL A 183 13.95 1.92 13.46
N LEU A 184 13.31 1.00 12.72
CA LEU A 184 11.88 1.11 12.45
C LEU A 184 11.03 0.83 13.70
N GLY A 185 11.49 -0.08 14.57
CA GLY A 185 10.87 -0.35 15.86
C GLY A 185 10.93 0.84 16.82
N LEU A 186 12.03 1.59 16.86
CA LEU A 186 12.11 2.84 17.63
C LEU A 186 11.32 3.97 16.96
N PHE A 187 11.46 4.14 15.65
CA PHE A 187 10.82 5.21 14.90
C PHE A 187 9.29 5.15 15.00
N THR A 188 8.71 3.96 14.85
CA THR A 188 7.25 3.77 14.94
C THR A 188 6.70 4.18 16.30
N LYS A 189 7.46 4.10 17.41
CA LYS A 189 7.04 4.61 18.73
C LYS A 189 6.66 6.09 18.72
N ARG A 190 7.16 6.88 17.75
CA ARG A 190 6.82 8.30 17.60
C ARG A 190 5.44 8.55 16.99
N LEU A 191 4.88 7.55 16.32
CA LEU A 191 3.57 7.61 15.66
C LEU A 191 2.46 7.25 16.63
N SER A 192 1.19 7.50 16.31
CA SER A 192 0.07 6.92 17.05
C SER A 192 0.05 5.39 16.94
N GLY A 193 -0.74 4.73 17.79
CA GLY A 193 -0.96 3.27 17.71
C GLY A 193 -1.53 2.86 16.35
N GLY A 194 -2.54 3.59 15.86
CA GLY A 194 -3.12 3.42 14.53
C GLY A 194 -2.10 3.51 13.40
N GLU A 195 -1.28 4.56 13.35
CA GLU A 195 -0.29 4.72 12.27
C GLU A 195 0.85 3.71 12.35
N ALA A 196 1.29 3.34 13.55
CA ALA A 196 2.29 2.28 13.68
C ALA A 196 1.76 0.93 13.17
N ARG A 197 0.45 0.67 13.35
CA ARG A 197 -0.23 -0.48 12.74
C ARG A 197 -0.31 -0.35 11.22
N HIS A 198 -0.59 0.83 10.68
CA HIS A 198 -0.58 1.06 9.22
C HIS A 198 0.81 0.91 8.62
N VAL A 199 1.88 1.33 9.30
CA VAL A 199 3.26 1.02 8.89
C VAL A 199 3.49 -0.49 8.87
N LEU A 200 3.07 -1.22 9.91
CA LEU A 200 3.20 -2.68 9.93
C LEU A 200 2.46 -3.35 8.76
N ILE A 201 1.20 -2.98 8.52
CA ILE A 201 0.37 -3.51 7.43
C ILE A 201 0.92 -3.09 6.06
N GLY A 202 1.47 -1.89 5.94
CA GLY A 202 2.10 -1.41 4.71
C GLY A 202 3.39 -2.15 4.35
N LEU A 203 4.03 -2.84 5.29
CA LEU A 203 5.22 -3.64 5.00
C LEU A 203 4.87 -4.98 4.35
N PRO A 204 5.73 -5.49 3.45
CA PRO A 204 5.62 -6.85 2.93
C PRO A 204 5.53 -7.90 4.05
N LEU A 205 4.68 -8.91 3.89
CA LEU A 205 4.40 -9.93 4.90
C LEU A 205 5.67 -10.55 5.52
N VAL A 206 6.68 -10.87 4.69
CA VAL A 206 7.94 -11.47 5.16
C VAL A 206 8.83 -10.53 5.98
N VAL A 207 8.55 -9.22 5.95
CA VAL A 207 9.28 -8.17 6.69
C VAL A 207 8.58 -7.85 8.01
N ARG A 208 7.25 -7.98 8.09
CA ARG A 208 6.45 -7.67 9.30
C ARG A 208 7.01 -8.27 10.60
N PRO A 209 7.44 -9.54 10.65
CA PRO A 209 7.96 -10.14 11.88
C PRO A 209 9.20 -9.43 12.45
N LEU A 210 9.93 -8.65 11.65
CA LEU A 210 11.09 -7.88 12.14
C LEU A 210 10.69 -6.72 13.05
N VAL A 211 9.47 -6.21 12.93
CA VAL A 211 9.02 -4.99 13.62
C VAL A 211 7.76 -5.19 14.45
N GLU A 212 7.04 -6.30 14.26
CA GLU A 212 5.78 -6.63 14.94
C GLU A 212 5.86 -6.52 16.46
N SER A 213 6.95 -6.99 17.07
CA SER A 213 7.14 -6.92 18.53
C SER A 213 7.19 -5.48 19.06
N SER A 214 7.52 -4.51 18.20
CA SER A 214 7.60 -3.09 18.55
C SER A 214 6.27 -2.35 18.31
N THR A 215 5.34 -2.94 17.54
CA THR A 215 4.13 -2.26 17.05
C THR A 215 2.82 -2.84 17.58
N THR A 216 2.74 -4.14 17.94
CA THR A 216 1.46 -4.80 18.24
C THR A 216 0.97 -4.66 19.69
N HIS A 217 1.86 -4.38 20.65
CA HIS A 217 1.52 -4.28 22.09
C HIS A 217 1.81 -2.90 22.69
N ARG A 218 1.64 -1.84 21.91
CA ARG A 218 1.90 -0.46 22.34
C ARG A 218 0.63 0.27 22.80
N GLN A 219 0.82 1.33 23.57
CA GLN A 219 -0.24 2.30 23.85
C GLN A 219 -0.56 3.13 22.59
N GLU A 220 -1.79 3.63 22.51
CA GLU A 220 -2.24 4.50 21.41
C GLU A 220 -1.45 5.80 21.34
N ASN A 221 -1.04 6.32 22.49
CA ASN A 221 -0.28 7.56 22.57
C ASN A 221 1.12 7.38 21.97
N ALA A 222 1.51 8.36 21.16
CA ALA A 222 2.88 8.49 20.67
C ALA A 222 3.85 8.76 21.83
N SER A 223 5.03 8.14 21.77
CA SER A 223 6.16 8.55 22.60
C SER A 223 6.62 9.94 22.18
N VAL A 224 7.14 10.74 23.11
CA VAL A 224 7.65 12.07 22.83
C VAL A 224 9.17 12.01 22.80
N PHE A 225 9.73 12.06 21.60
CA PHE A 225 11.17 12.21 21.38
C PHE A 225 11.44 12.92 20.05
N GLY A 226 12.65 13.46 19.92
CA GLY A 226 13.15 14.11 18.70
C GLY A 226 14.25 13.29 18.02
N ARG A 227 14.83 13.87 16.97
CA ARG A 227 15.89 13.26 16.15
C ARG A 227 17.12 12.84 16.95
N GLU A 228 17.58 13.70 17.87
CA GLU A 228 18.79 13.43 18.66
C GLU A 228 18.63 12.23 19.60
N GLU A 229 17.45 12.10 20.20
CA GLU A 229 17.12 10.96 21.06
C GLU A 229 16.95 9.68 20.24
N LEU A 230 16.30 9.74 19.08
CA LEU A 230 16.22 8.61 18.15
C LEU A 230 17.62 8.07 17.81
N PHE A 231 18.54 8.96 17.42
CA PHE A 231 19.91 8.56 17.11
C PHE A 231 20.67 8.03 18.32
N THR A 232 20.48 8.61 19.50
CA THR A 232 21.10 8.12 20.73
C THR A 232 20.65 6.69 21.05
N GLU A 233 19.34 6.43 20.98
CA GLU A 233 18.76 5.12 21.28
C GLU A 233 19.12 4.07 20.23
N VAL A 234 19.10 4.42 18.94
CA VAL A 234 19.55 3.53 17.87
C VAL A 234 21.04 3.21 18.03
N GLY A 235 21.87 4.22 18.26
CA GLY A 235 23.31 4.05 18.42
C GLY A 235 23.66 3.14 19.60
N ARG A 236 22.93 3.30 20.72
CA ARG A 236 23.03 2.43 21.88
C ARG A 236 22.63 0.98 21.56
N HIS A 237 21.54 0.76 20.80
CA HIS A 237 21.08 -0.57 20.41
C HIS A 237 22.01 -1.29 19.41
N LEU A 238 22.63 -0.53 18.51
CA LEU A 238 23.50 -1.07 17.46
C LEU A 238 24.98 -1.09 17.86
N GLY A 239 25.38 -0.34 18.89
CA GLY A 239 26.78 -0.19 19.29
C GLY A 239 27.58 0.64 18.28
N THR A 240 26.98 1.67 17.72
CA THR A 240 27.56 2.52 16.66
C THR A 240 27.86 3.92 17.16
N ASP A 241 28.87 4.57 16.56
CA ASP A 241 29.09 6.00 16.77
C ASP A 241 27.99 6.83 16.11
N ARG A 242 28.02 8.14 16.37
CA ARG A 242 26.99 9.07 15.91
C ARG A 242 26.88 9.12 14.39
N ALA A 243 27.99 9.28 13.67
CA ALA A 243 27.98 9.45 12.23
C ALA A 243 27.48 8.18 11.52
N ALA A 244 27.94 7.01 11.98
CA ALA A 244 27.45 5.72 11.51
C ALA A 244 25.94 5.56 11.78
N THR A 245 25.48 5.96 12.97
CA THR A 245 24.06 5.84 13.34
C THR A 245 23.15 6.70 12.47
N GLU A 246 23.50 7.96 12.23
CA GLU A 246 22.72 8.84 11.36
C GLU A 246 22.55 8.23 9.96
N HIS A 247 23.67 7.74 9.39
CA HIS A 247 23.68 7.12 8.08
C HIS A 247 22.80 5.85 8.04
N ILE A 248 22.92 4.97 9.04
CA ILE A 248 22.11 3.75 9.14
C ILE A 248 20.61 4.09 9.22
N VAL A 249 20.24 5.09 10.02
CA VAL A 249 18.84 5.49 10.16
C VAL A 249 18.29 5.99 8.83
N LEU A 250 19.03 6.84 8.11
CA LEU A 250 18.61 7.32 6.79
C LEU A 250 18.42 6.18 5.79
N GLU A 251 19.34 5.22 5.73
CA GLU A 251 19.22 4.09 4.81
C GLU A 251 18.08 3.13 5.18
N VAL A 252 17.82 2.91 6.47
CA VAL A 252 16.67 2.10 6.90
C VAL A 252 15.35 2.80 6.57
N LEU A 253 15.22 4.10 6.87
CA LEU A 253 14.00 4.85 6.54
C LEU A 253 13.78 4.87 5.02
N ARG A 254 14.86 4.99 4.22
CA ARG A 254 14.79 4.86 2.76
C ARG A 254 14.27 3.50 2.32
N ALA A 255 14.85 2.43 2.85
CA ALA A 255 14.46 1.06 2.51
C ALA A 255 13.01 0.78 2.91
N ALA A 256 12.58 1.24 4.09
CA ALA A 256 11.20 1.12 4.55
C ALA A 256 10.24 1.88 3.63
N LYS A 257 10.50 3.17 3.35
CA LYS A 257 9.64 3.99 2.49
C LYS A 257 9.46 3.40 1.10
N ARG A 258 10.49 2.80 0.50
CA ARG A 258 10.32 2.15 -0.82
C ARG A 258 9.35 0.97 -0.78
N ALA A 259 9.19 0.32 0.37
CA ALA A 259 8.32 -0.84 0.55
C ALA A 259 6.92 -0.46 1.08
N LEU A 260 6.71 0.80 1.48
CA LEU A 260 5.45 1.28 2.04
C LEU A 260 4.56 1.91 0.97
N PRO A 261 3.22 1.78 1.10
CA PRO A 261 2.27 2.57 0.31
C PRO A 261 2.51 4.07 0.46
N GLN A 262 2.25 4.84 -0.60
CA GLN A 262 2.44 6.29 -0.64
C GLN A 262 1.58 7.00 0.41
N GLN A 263 0.35 6.53 0.63
CA GLN A 263 -0.50 7.09 1.67
C GLN A 263 0.11 6.90 3.06
N THR A 264 0.61 5.69 3.37
CA THR A 264 1.29 5.42 4.64
C THR A 264 2.52 6.30 4.81
N ILE A 265 3.25 6.60 3.74
CA ILE A 265 4.39 7.53 3.79
C ILE A 265 3.96 8.95 4.18
N ALA A 266 2.86 9.42 3.58
CA ALA A 266 2.30 10.75 3.84
C ALA A 266 1.73 10.87 5.26
N ASP A 267 1.01 9.85 5.73
CA ASP A 267 0.41 9.83 7.06
C ASP A 267 1.49 9.82 8.16
N VAL A 268 2.56 9.03 7.96
CA VAL A 268 3.74 9.06 8.82
C VAL A 268 4.33 10.47 8.86
N GLU A 269 4.57 11.11 7.71
CA GLU A 269 5.14 12.46 7.64
C GLU A 269 4.32 13.51 8.41
N ALA A 270 2.98 13.41 8.31
CA ALA A 270 2.05 14.32 8.95
C ALA A 270 2.16 14.28 10.49
N GLN A 271 2.45 13.12 11.08
CA GLN A 271 2.54 12.94 12.53
C GLN A 271 3.90 13.30 13.15
N LEU A 272 4.94 13.43 12.33
CA LEU A 272 6.29 13.68 12.86
C LEU A 272 6.48 15.13 13.33
N PRO A 273 7.23 15.36 14.43
CA PRO A 273 7.73 16.68 14.76
C PRO A 273 8.70 17.19 13.68
N PRO A 274 8.96 18.52 13.59
CA PRO A 274 9.72 19.11 12.48
C PRO A 274 11.07 18.44 12.20
N ASP A 275 11.86 18.16 13.22
CA ASP A 275 13.20 17.56 13.11
C ASP A 275 13.19 16.12 12.56
N LEU A 276 12.21 15.31 12.96
CA LEU A 276 12.02 13.97 12.41
C LEU A 276 11.34 13.99 11.04
N ARG A 277 10.49 14.99 10.76
CA ARG A 277 9.91 15.19 9.43
C ARG A 277 11.00 15.51 8.41
N ASP A 278 11.95 16.37 8.77
CA ASP A 278 13.10 16.67 7.91
C ASP A 278 13.92 15.40 7.64
N LEU A 279 14.19 14.60 8.68
CA LEU A 279 14.86 13.30 8.54
C LEU A 279 14.10 12.35 7.58
N TRP A 280 12.78 12.24 7.76
CA TRP A 280 11.91 11.39 6.93
C TRP A 280 11.90 11.82 5.46
N ARG A 281 11.89 13.13 5.20
CA ARG A 281 12.00 13.70 3.85
C ARG A 281 13.38 13.41 3.25
N SER A 282 14.47 13.62 3.99
CA SER A 282 15.83 13.34 3.49
C SER A 282 16.08 11.87 3.14
N ALA A 283 15.34 10.93 3.75
CA ALA A 283 15.49 9.50 3.47
C ALA A 283 15.06 9.11 2.05
N LEU A 284 14.22 9.87 1.35
CA LEU A 284 14.06 9.74 -0.12
C LEU A 284 14.17 11.12 -0.75
N PRO A 285 15.10 11.36 -1.69
CA PRO A 285 14.99 12.54 -2.51
C PRO A 285 13.61 12.53 -3.21
N PRO A 286 12.95 13.69 -3.37
CA PRO A 286 11.69 13.76 -4.10
C PRO A 286 11.90 13.16 -5.49
N HIS A 287 10.91 12.40 -5.96
CA HIS A 287 10.86 11.94 -7.34
C HIS A 287 11.12 13.14 -8.26
N GLU A 288 12.24 13.14 -8.99
CA GLU A 288 12.33 13.94 -10.20
C GLU A 288 11.29 13.34 -11.15
N GLY A 289 10.20 14.07 -11.32
CA GLY A 289 9.14 13.76 -12.29
C GLY A 289 9.62 13.90 -13.72
#